data_AF-A0A7G1PG24-F1
#
_entry.id   AF-A0A7G1PG24-F1
#
_cell.length_a   1.000
_cell.length_b   1.000
_cell.length_c   1.000
_cell.angle_alpha   90.00
_cell.angle_beta   90.00
_cell.angle_gamma   90.00
#
_symmetry.space_group_name_H-M   'P 1'
#
loop_
_entity.id
_entity.type
_entity.pdbx_description
1 polymer ?
#
loop_
_entity_poly.entity_id
_entity_poly.type
_entity_poly.pdbx_seq_one_letter_code
_entity_poly.pdbx_strand_id
1 'polypeptide(L)'
;MGKGLPKADLPRAQNGAEPQLLLTSLLGDFWYWRDEHIPATALVRLLADFDVTSDGARAAMRRLVARGLLDSSRSGRTTAYGIPARTSEVIVERTHHMLTFGTTAPQWDGQWTVVAFSVPEQDRGLRTTLRSRLRLLGFAALYDGVWVSPHSLGAEAQSLLRDLGIDTATVLRCTEVPGGARQGDPVSAFDLTSLTLEYHAFTERYETVLDSLDAGLISPAQALRTRTELRVAWRRFPETDPDLPAELLPSDWDRPRAQQVFLQIYDRLGPLAELRFRQILATVSPELAELASHHDSTAIAELYASLGDRRAHGDTPFEQAARARRLDEVTRSKS
;
A
#
# COMPACT_ATOMS: atom_id res chain seq x y z
N MET A 1 47.52 5.78 -31.96
CA MET A 1 47.06 4.90 -30.86
C MET A 1 46.51 5.77 -29.73
N GLY A 2 45.23 6.13 -29.78
CA GLY A 2 44.54 6.78 -28.68
C GLY A 2 43.82 5.72 -27.84
N LYS A 3 44.26 5.50 -26.60
CA LYS A 3 43.56 4.62 -25.66
C LYS A 3 42.42 5.41 -25.01
N GLY A 4 41.20 4.99 -25.30
CA GLY A 4 39.98 5.51 -24.68
C GLY A 4 39.94 5.20 -23.18
N LEU A 5 39.53 6.20 -22.40
CA LEU A 5 39.21 6.06 -20.99
C LEU A 5 38.00 5.12 -20.81
N PRO A 6 37.96 4.29 -19.75
CA PRO A 6 36.83 3.44 -19.47
C PRO A 6 35.61 4.28 -19.10
N LYS A 7 34.51 4.10 -19.83
CA LYS A 7 33.17 4.57 -19.43
C LYS A 7 32.85 3.91 -18.09
N ALA A 8 32.81 4.69 -17.02
CA ALA A 8 32.18 4.28 -15.79
C ALA A 8 30.68 4.07 -16.08
N ASP A 9 30.25 2.81 -16.08
CA ASP A 9 28.83 2.47 -16.09
C ASP A 9 28.21 2.99 -14.79
N LEU A 10 27.48 4.10 -14.91
CA LEU A 10 26.62 4.59 -13.85
C LEU A 10 25.55 3.52 -13.57
N PRO A 11 25.17 3.26 -12.30
CA PRO A 11 24.09 2.34 -11.98
C PRO A 11 22.82 2.79 -12.68
N ARG A 12 22.24 1.91 -13.50
CA ARG A 12 20.93 2.14 -14.13
C ARG A 12 19.92 2.54 -13.06
N ALA A 13 19.28 3.69 -13.24
CA ALA A 13 18.16 4.13 -12.42
C ALA A 13 17.07 3.04 -12.45
N GLN A 14 16.78 2.43 -11.30
CA GLN A 14 15.68 1.48 -11.15
C GLN A 14 14.36 2.25 -11.07
N ASN A 15 13.87 2.73 -12.22
CA ASN A 15 12.54 3.37 -12.34
C ASN A 15 11.41 2.34 -12.52
N GLY A 16 11.51 1.19 -11.85
CA GLY A 16 10.48 0.14 -11.85
C GLY A 16 10.08 -0.22 -10.42
N ALA A 17 8.81 -0.56 -10.22
CA ALA A 17 8.35 -1.08 -8.94
C ALA A 17 9.16 -2.32 -8.52
N GLU A 18 9.46 -2.48 -7.22
CA GLU A 18 10.27 -3.59 -6.72
C GLU A 18 9.65 -4.93 -7.17
N PRO A 19 10.42 -5.89 -7.74
CA PRO A 19 9.87 -7.15 -8.25
C PRO A 19 9.03 -7.96 -7.24
N GLN A 20 9.31 -7.83 -5.95
CA GLN A 20 8.51 -8.44 -4.88
C GLN A 20 7.11 -7.80 -4.81
N LEU A 21 7.06 -6.47 -4.90
CA LEU A 21 5.82 -5.72 -4.87
C LEU A 21 4.97 -6.04 -6.10
N LEU A 22 5.55 -6.04 -7.30
CA LEU A 22 4.88 -6.47 -8.53
C LEU A 22 4.31 -7.88 -8.41
N LEU A 23 5.11 -8.85 -7.93
CA LEU A 23 4.66 -10.22 -7.78
C LEU A 23 3.51 -10.35 -6.77
N THR A 24 3.60 -9.68 -5.62
CA THR A 24 2.50 -9.69 -4.64
C THR A 24 1.25 -9.00 -5.18
N SER A 25 1.39 -7.95 -5.97
CA SER A 25 0.27 -7.26 -6.61
C SER A 25 -0.39 -8.12 -7.69
N LEU A 26 0.38 -8.85 -8.50
CA LEU A 26 -0.16 -9.78 -9.50
C LEU A 26 -0.93 -10.93 -8.84
N LEU A 27 -0.31 -11.60 -7.86
CA LEU A 27 -0.96 -12.72 -7.18
C LEU A 27 -2.17 -12.26 -6.37
N GLY A 28 -2.07 -11.10 -5.74
CA GLY A 28 -3.17 -10.47 -5.02
C GLY A 28 -4.31 -9.97 -5.92
N ASP A 29 -4.13 -9.91 -7.25
CA ASP A 29 -5.15 -9.42 -8.20
C ASP A 29 -5.77 -10.59 -8.98
N PHE A 30 -4.97 -11.61 -9.31
CA PHE A 30 -5.37 -12.70 -10.20
C PHE A 30 -5.42 -14.10 -9.56
N TRP A 31 -4.91 -14.28 -8.33
CA TRP A 31 -4.63 -15.63 -7.80
C TRP A 31 -4.93 -15.85 -6.30
N TYR A 32 -5.47 -14.87 -5.59
CA TYR A 32 -5.41 -14.90 -4.11
C TYR A 32 -6.40 -15.81 -3.39
N TRP A 33 -7.33 -16.44 -4.11
CA TRP A 33 -8.28 -17.44 -3.60
C TRP A 33 -7.88 -18.87 -3.92
N ARG A 34 -6.69 -19.05 -4.48
CA ARG A 34 -6.24 -20.31 -5.05
C ARG A 34 -5.24 -20.94 -4.11
N ASP A 35 -5.51 -22.18 -3.76
CA ASP A 35 -4.56 -23.04 -3.06
C ASP A 35 -3.51 -23.61 -4.03
N GLU A 36 -3.82 -23.58 -5.33
CA GLU A 36 -2.95 -24.04 -6.40
C GLU A 36 -1.69 -23.19 -6.49
N HIS A 37 -0.56 -23.87 -6.70
CA HIS A 37 0.72 -23.21 -6.86
C HIS A 37 1.01 -22.96 -8.34
N ILE A 38 1.46 -21.74 -8.67
CA ILE A 38 1.89 -21.37 -10.02
C ILE A 38 3.35 -21.81 -10.22
N PRO A 39 3.69 -22.55 -11.30
CA PRO A 39 5.07 -22.88 -11.64
C PRO A 39 5.97 -21.64 -11.72
N ALA A 40 7.17 -21.74 -11.18
CA ALA A 40 8.16 -20.65 -11.18
C ALA A 40 8.40 -20.07 -12.59
N THR A 41 8.37 -20.92 -13.62
CA THR A 41 8.52 -20.53 -15.02
C THR A 41 7.43 -19.56 -15.49
N ALA A 42 6.17 -19.78 -15.07
CA ALA A 42 5.06 -18.89 -15.42
C ALA A 42 5.19 -17.55 -14.69
N LEU A 43 5.54 -17.55 -13.40
CA LEU A 43 5.79 -16.31 -12.64
C LEU A 43 6.97 -15.49 -13.21
N VAL A 44 8.03 -16.16 -13.67
CA VAL A 44 9.15 -15.49 -14.36
C VAL A 44 8.68 -14.85 -15.67
N ARG A 45 7.81 -15.50 -16.44
CA ARG A 45 7.24 -14.95 -17.68
C ARG A 45 6.29 -13.78 -17.41
N LEU A 46 5.47 -13.86 -16.36
CA LEU A 46 4.62 -12.75 -15.91
C LEU A 46 5.45 -11.53 -15.53
N LEU A 47 6.52 -11.71 -14.76
CA LEU A 47 7.40 -10.60 -14.37
C LEU A 47 8.23 -10.05 -15.54
N ALA A 48 8.46 -10.83 -16.60
CA ALA A 48 9.12 -10.34 -17.80
C ALA A 48 8.28 -9.28 -18.55
N ASP A 49 6.94 -9.32 -18.43
CA ASP A 49 6.06 -8.25 -18.92
C ASP A 49 6.27 -6.92 -18.18
N PHE A 50 7.10 -6.88 -17.13
CA PHE A 50 7.52 -5.70 -16.36
C PHE A 50 9.04 -5.43 -16.46
N ASP A 51 9.72 -6.02 -17.45
CA ASP A 51 11.16 -5.89 -17.66
C ASP A 51 12.02 -6.45 -16.50
N VAL A 52 11.44 -7.32 -15.67
CA VAL A 52 12.17 -8.01 -14.61
C VAL A 52 12.93 -9.19 -15.20
N THR A 53 14.25 -9.23 -14.95
CA THR A 53 15.09 -10.35 -15.40
C THR A 53 14.68 -11.65 -14.72
N SER A 54 14.94 -12.80 -15.36
CA SER A 54 14.62 -14.09 -14.77
C SER A 54 15.28 -14.33 -13.41
N ASP A 55 16.49 -13.81 -13.21
CA ASP A 55 17.19 -13.92 -11.93
C ASP A 55 16.60 -12.98 -10.87
N GLY A 56 16.17 -11.77 -11.27
CA GLY A 56 15.43 -10.85 -10.41
C GLY A 56 14.11 -11.45 -9.94
N ALA A 57 13.35 -12.07 -10.84
CA ALA A 57 12.10 -12.77 -10.53
C ALA A 57 12.31 -13.92 -9.54
N ARG A 58 13.33 -14.77 -9.78
CA ARG A 58 13.68 -15.87 -8.85
C ARG A 58 14.14 -15.37 -7.49
N ALA A 59 14.91 -14.29 -7.45
CA ALA A 59 15.31 -13.67 -6.19
C ALA A 59 14.12 -13.11 -5.43
N ALA A 60 13.16 -12.48 -6.11
CA ALA A 60 11.92 -11.97 -5.51
C ALA A 60 11.10 -13.09 -4.88
N MET A 61 10.86 -14.19 -5.61
CA MET A 61 10.14 -15.37 -5.09
C MET A 61 10.81 -15.92 -3.82
N ARG A 62 12.14 -16.13 -3.84
CA ARG A 62 12.88 -16.61 -2.66
C ARG A 62 12.75 -15.69 -1.46
N ARG A 63 12.82 -14.37 -1.67
CA ARG A 63 12.67 -13.37 -0.59
C ARG A 63 11.26 -13.36 -0.02
N LEU A 64 10.23 -13.52 -0.87
CA LEU A 64 8.85 -13.61 -0.42
C LEU A 64 8.59 -14.90 0.39
N VAL A 65 9.15 -16.03 -0.03
CA VAL A 65 9.10 -17.29 0.75
C VAL A 65 9.81 -17.12 2.10
N ALA A 66 11.01 -16.54 2.11
CA ALA A 66 11.74 -16.30 3.36
C ALA A 66 10.99 -15.38 4.34
N ARG A 67 10.05 -14.55 3.83
CA ARG A 67 9.18 -13.67 4.62
C ARG A 67 7.81 -14.28 4.93
N GLY A 68 7.55 -15.52 4.52
CA GLY A 68 6.26 -16.18 4.71
C GLY A 68 5.11 -15.59 3.88
N LEU A 69 5.42 -14.81 2.83
CA LEU A 69 4.43 -14.19 1.95
C LEU A 69 4.03 -15.08 0.77
N LEU A 70 4.83 -16.10 0.48
CA LEU A 70 4.55 -17.18 -0.46
C LEU A 70 4.94 -18.50 0.18
N ASP A 71 4.25 -19.57 -0.20
CA ASP A 71 4.74 -20.93 0.03
C ASP A 71 5.30 -21.52 -1.27
N SER A 72 6.19 -22.50 -1.14
CA SER A 72 6.80 -23.19 -2.27
C SER A 72 6.50 -24.68 -2.20
N SER A 73 6.02 -25.23 -3.31
CA SER A 73 5.87 -26.66 -3.51
C SER A 73 6.88 -27.15 -4.54
N ARG A 74 7.41 -28.35 -4.33
CA ARG A 74 8.36 -28.98 -5.24
C ARG A 74 7.84 -30.36 -5.66
N SER A 75 7.62 -30.52 -6.94
CA SER A 75 7.34 -31.81 -7.56
C SER A 75 8.40 -32.11 -8.60
N GLY A 76 9.27 -33.08 -8.28
CA GLY A 76 10.43 -33.44 -9.10
C GLY A 76 11.40 -32.27 -9.34
N ARG A 77 11.58 -31.90 -10.62
CA ARG A 77 12.47 -30.80 -11.06
C ARG A 77 11.78 -29.43 -11.08
N THR A 78 10.49 -29.38 -10.80
CA THR A 78 9.65 -28.18 -10.91
C THR A 78 9.36 -27.62 -9.53
N THR A 79 9.60 -26.31 -9.39
CA THR A 79 9.20 -25.52 -8.21
C THR A 79 8.00 -24.67 -8.60
N ALA A 80 6.99 -24.65 -7.76
CA ALA A 80 5.80 -23.83 -7.88
C ALA A 80 5.59 -23.02 -6.60
N TYR A 81 4.91 -21.88 -6.70
CA TYR A 81 4.68 -20.98 -5.57
C TYR A 81 3.19 -20.67 -5.44
N GLY A 82 2.70 -20.61 -4.21
CA GLY A 82 1.30 -20.34 -3.88
C GLY A 82 1.17 -19.26 -2.79
N ILE A 83 -0.06 -18.79 -2.58
CA ILE A 83 -0.38 -17.90 -1.46
C ILE A 83 -0.73 -18.76 -0.23
N PRO A 84 -0.17 -18.49 0.96
CA PRO A 84 -0.51 -19.26 2.16
C PRO A 84 -1.99 -19.09 2.55
N ALA A 85 -2.67 -20.16 2.95
CA ALA A 85 -4.13 -20.22 3.16
C ALA A 85 -4.70 -19.14 4.10
N ARG A 86 -3.95 -18.70 5.13
CA ARG A 86 -4.40 -17.65 6.08
C ARG A 86 -4.27 -16.21 5.54
N THR A 87 -3.75 -16.04 4.33
CA THR A 87 -3.47 -14.71 3.76
C THR A 87 -4.65 -14.17 2.94
N SER A 88 -5.59 -15.02 2.51
CA SER A 88 -6.69 -14.62 1.61
C SER A 88 -7.61 -13.57 2.25
N GLU A 89 -8.07 -13.79 3.49
CA GLU A 89 -8.92 -12.84 4.24
C GLU A 89 -8.26 -11.46 4.40
N VAL A 90 -6.97 -11.45 4.77
CA VAL A 90 -6.17 -10.22 4.90
C VAL A 90 -5.98 -9.52 3.56
N ILE A 91 -5.84 -10.27 2.47
CA ILE A 91 -5.75 -9.70 1.12
C ILE A 91 -7.08 -9.06 0.72
N VAL A 92 -8.22 -9.69 1.02
CA VAL A 92 -9.55 -9.11 0.75
C VAL A 92 -9.72 -7.80 1.51
N GLU A 93 -9.50 -7.81 2.82
CA GLU A 93 -9.64 -6.62 3.65
C GLU A 93 -8.73 -5.47 3.17
N ARG A 94 -7.47 -5.77 2.87
CA ARG A 94 -6.53 -4.75 2.36
C ARG A 94 -6.87 -4.26 0.97
N THR A 95 -7.35 -5.15 0.10
CA THR A 95 -7.76 -4.76 -1.25
C THR A 95 -9.01 -3.92 -1.17
N HIS A 96 -10.00 -4.30 -0.35
CA HIS A 96 -11.18 -3.50 -0.07
C HIS A 96 -10.79 -2.12 0.45
N HIS A 97 -9.99 -2.04 1.52
CA HIS A 97 -9.52 -0.77 2.06
C HIS A 97 -8.80 0.09 1.01
N MET A 98 -7.92 -0.49 0.21
CA MET A 98 -7.24 0.20 -0.89
C MET A 98 -8.22 0.74 -1.94
N LEU A 99 -9.25 -0.03 -2.30
CA LEU A 99 -10.25 0.37 -3.29
C LEU A 99 -11.23 1.42 -2.76
N THR A 100 -11.58 1.36 -1.47
CA THR A 100 -12.52 2.30 -0.84
C THR A 100 -11.85 3.55 -0.26
N PHE A 101 -10.52 3.56 -0.15
CA PHE A 101 -9.79 4.70 0.40
C PHE A 101 -10.11 5.98 -0.39
N GLY A 102 -10.61 7.00 0.30
CA GLY A 102 -11.01 8.28 -0.29
C GLY A 102 -12.45 8.38 -0.80
N THR A 103 -13.28 7.31 -0.72
CA THR A 103 -14.70 7.40 -1.17
C THR A 103 -15.54 8.27 -0.24
N THR A 104 -15.16 8.34 1.03
CA THR A 104 -15.91 9.05 2.06
C THR A 104 -14.89 9.69 2.99
N ALA A 105 -15.00 11.00 3.19
CA ALA A 105 -14.19 11.68 4.18
C ALA A 105 -14.69 11.31 5.59
N PRO A 106 -13.79 11.08 6.56
CA PRO A 106 -14.18 10.91 7.95
C PRO A 106 -14.95 12.14 8.45
N GLN A 107 -15.94 11.92 9.31
CA GLN A 107 -16.69 13.01 9.92
C GLN A 107 -15.80 13.74 10.95
N TRP A 108 -15.78 15.06 10.88
CA TRP A 108 -15.17 15.86 11.93
C TRP A 108 -16.18 16.25 13.01
N ASP A 109 -15.79 16.13 14.27
CA ASP A 109 -16.60 16.56 15.41
C ASP A 109 -16.17 17.92 15.98
N GLY A 110 -15.30 18.65 15.25
CA GLY A 110 -14.81 19.97 15.64
C GLY A 110 -13.65 19.93 16.65
N GLN A 111 -13.20 18.75 17.08
CA GLN A 111 -12.21 18.61 18.15
C GLN A 111 -10.98 17.83 17.69
N TRP A 112 -9.85 18.17 18.29
CA TRP A 112 -8.58 17.46 18.15
C TRP A 112 -8.40 16.49 19.32
N THR A 113 -7.91 15.29 19.01
CA THR A 113 -7.31 14.41 20.01
C THR A 113 -5.83 14.77 20.12
N VAL A 114 -5.38 15.10 21.33
CA VAL A 114 -4.01 15.54 21.61
C VAL A 114 -3.36 14.59 22.60
N VAL A 115 -2.16 14.11 22.26
CA VAL A 115 -1.29 13.38 23.17
C VAL A 115 -0.12 14.28 23.53
N ALA A 116 -0.07 14.71 24.79
CA ALA A 116 1.06 15.42 25.37
C ALA A 116 1.87 14.45 26.22
N PHE A 117 3.18 14.36 26.02
CA PHE A 117 4.03 13.45 26.80
C PHE A 117 5.39 14.06 27.10
N SER A 118 6.02 13.57 28.16
CA SER A 118 7.41 13.82 28.49
C SER A 118 8.12 12.48 28.67
N VAL A 119 9.04 12.16 27.75
CA VAL A 119 9.90 10.97 27.87
C VAL A 119 11.31 11.45 28.18
N PRO A 120 11.96 10.96 29.26
CA PRO A 120 13.31 11.36 29.62
C PRO A 120 14.31 11.17 28.47
N GLU A 121 15.33 12.04 28.38
CA GLU A 121 16.27 12.02 27.26
C GLU A 121 17.06 10.70 27.17
N GLN A 122 17.31 10.07 28.31
CA GLN A 122 17.95 8.76 28.39
C GLN A 122 17.14 7.64 27.71
N ASP A 123 15.82 7.81 27.54
CA ASP A 123 14.90 6.82 26.99
C ASP A 123 14.55 7.11 25.52
N ARG A 124 15.54 7.52 24.73
CA ARG A 124 15.38 7.87 23.31
C ARG A 124 14.74 6.73 22.48
N GLY A 125 15.04 5.48 22.83
CA GLY A 125 14.42 4.30 22.21
C GLY A 125 12.91 4.26 22.41
N LEU A 126 12.45 4.42 23.66
CA LEU A 126 11.04 4.46 24.03
C LEU A 126 10.32 5.61 23.33
N ARG A 127 10.92 6.81 23.32
CA ARG A 127 10.39 7.98 22.59
C ARG A 127 10.23 7.70 21.11
N THR A 128 11.19 7.00 20.49
CA THR A 128 11.13 6.64 19.07
C THR A 128 9.99 5.66 18.81
N THR A 129 9.85 4.63 19.65
CA THR A 129 8.75 3.65 19.56
C THR A 129 7.38 4.31 19.73
N LEU A 130 7.20 5.18 20.73
CA LEU A 130 5.95 5.92 20.93
C LEU A 130 5.59 6.73 19.69
N ARG A 131 6.51 7.55 19.19
CA ARG A 131 6.29 8.41 18.02
C ARG A 131 5.95 7.59 16.77
N SER A 132 6.61 6.46 16.55
CA SER A 132 6.29 5.56 15.43
C SER A 132 4.89 4.95 15.57
N ARG A 133 4.49 4.51 16.78
CA ARG A 133 3.16 3.95 17.02
C ARG A 133 2.05 4.99 16.94
N LEU A 134 2.30 6.22 17.40
CA LEU A 134 1.36 7.35 17.24
C LEU A 134 1.11 7.67 15.76
N ARG A 135 2.15 7.69 14.91
CA ARG A 135 1.97 7.82 13.45
C ARG A 135 1.08 6.73 12.88
N LEU A 136 1.30 5.49 13.29
CA LEU A 136 0.49 4.35 12.82
C LEU A 136 -0.97 4.44 13.26
N LEU A 137 -1.26 5.13 14.36
CA LEU A 137 -2.63 5.42 14.80
C LEU A 137 -3.26 6.60 14.06
N GLY A 138 -2.51 7.39 13.28
CA GLY A 138 -3.02 8.58 12.61
C GLY A 138 -2.80 9.89 13.37
N PHE A 139 -1.81 9.93 14.28
CA PHE A 139 -1.35 11.17 14.88
C PHE A 139 -0.16 11.76 14.12
N ALA A 140 -0.11 13.10 14.06
CA ALA A 140 1.02 13.86 13.57
C ALA A 140 1.72 14.62 14.71
N ALA A 141 3.02 14.88 14.56
CA ALA A 141 3.79 15.62 15.55
C ALA A 141 3.57 17.12 15.32
N LEU A 142 2.85 17.78 16.22
CA LEU A 142 2.73 19.24 16.21
C LEU A 142 3.97 19.88 16.85
N TYR A 143 4.39 19.35 18.00
CA TYR A 143 5.65 19.68 18.67
C TYR A 143 6.34 18.41 19.17
N ASP A 144 7.52 18.52 19.79
CA ASP A 144 8.34 17.34 20.11
C ASP A 144 7.61 16.33 21.02
N GLY A 145 6.91 16.84 22.03
CA GLY A 145 6.08 16.07 22.95
C GLY A 145 4.57 16.29 22.79
N VAL A 146 4.11 16.92 21.70
CA VAL A 146 2.68 17.20 21.46
C VAL A 146 2.27 16.66 20.10
N TRP A 147 1.34 15.71 20.10
CA TRP A 147 0.88 15.00 18.92
C TRP A 147 -0.63 15.16 18.77
N VAL A 148 -1.09 15.33 17.54
CA VAL A 148 -2.48 15.71 17.24
C VAL A 148 -3.08 14.79 16.19
N SER A 149 -4.38 14.54 16.30
CA SER A 149 -5.20 13.85 15.30
C SER A 149 -6.60 14.45 15.28
N PRO A 150 -7.23 14.61 14.10
CA PRO A 150 -8.63 15.04 14.03
C PRO A 150 -9.61 13.90 14.37
N HIS A 151 -9.10 12.67 14.47
CA HIS A 151 -9.89 11.48 14.74
C HIS A 151 -10.07 11.29 16.26
N SER A 152 -11.21 10.72 16.67
CA SER A 152 -11.52 10.45 18.08
C SER A 152 -10.79 9.19 18.61
N LEU A 153 -9.47 9.28 18.73
CA LEU A 153 -8.55 8.17 19.04
C LEU A 153 -8.09 8.14 20.49
N GLY A 154 -8.91 8.67 21.40
CA GLY A 154 -8.53 8.87 22.80
C GLY A 154 -8.25 7.55 23.52
N ALA A 155 -9.10 6.53 23.30
CA ALA A 155 -8.97 5.23 23.97
C ALA A 155 -7.75 4.45 23.46
N GLU A 156 -7.52 4.49 22.14
CA GLU A 156 -6.39 3.88 21.45
C GLU A 156 -5.07 4.50 21.89
N ALA A 157 -5.01 5.82 21.98
CA ALA A 157 -3.83 6.54 22.49
C ALA A 157 -3.55 6.18 23.95
N GLN A 158 -4.57 6.14 24.82
CA GLN A 158 -4.40 5.72 26.21
C GLN A 158 -3.93 4.26 26.32
N SER A 159 -4.47 3.36 25.49
CA SER A 159 -4.02 1.96 25.46
C SER A 159 -2.56 1.87 25.06
N LEU A 160 -2.16 2.58 24.00
CA LEU A 160 -0.77 2.64 23.54
C LEU A 160 0.19 3.12 24.64
N LEU A 161 -0.20 4.17 25.39
CA LEU A 161 0.62 4.69 26.49
C LEU A 161 0.79 3.67 27.61
N ARG A 162 -0.29 2.97 28.01
CA ARG A 162 -0.25 1.89 29.00
C ARG A 162 0.62 0.73 28.54
N ASP A 163 0.48 0.31 27.28
CA ASP A 163 1.27 -0.79 26.70
C ASP A 163 2.77 -0.50 26.69
N LEU A 164 3.14 0.78 26.61
CA LEU A 164 4.52 1.25 26.65
C LEU A 164 5.00 1.64 28.05
N GLY A 165 4.13 1.58 29.07
CA GLY A 165 4.46 1.97 30.46
C GLY A 165 4.79 3.46 30.62
N ILE A 166 4.16 4.33 29.83
CA ILE A 166 4.42 5.78 29.85
C ILE A 166 3.39 6.47 30.75
N ASP A 167 3.81 6.81 31.97
CA ASP A 167 2.94 7.45 32.97
C ASP A 167 2.97 8.99 32.89
N THR A 168 3.99 9.56 32.25
CA THR A 168 4.18 11.00 32.05
C THR A 168 3.56 11.48 30.74
N ALA A 169 2.28 11.17 30.55
CA ALA A 169 1.50 11.56 29.37
C ALA A 169 0.04 11.88 29.69
N THR A 170 -0.54 12.77 28.89
CA THR A 170 -1.93 13.21 28.98
C THR A 170 -2.57 13.09 27.60
N VAL A 171 -3.76 12.50 27.55
CA VAL A 171 -4.60 12.46 26.35
C VAL A 171 -5.78 13.42 26.56
N LEU A 172 -5.93 14.36 25.63
CA LEU A 172 -6.90 15.45 25.70
C LEU A 172 -7.78 15.45 24.45
N ARG A 173 -8.99 15.99 24.62
CA ARG A 173 -9.90 16.36 23.54
C ARG A 173 -10.13 17.86 23.63
N CYS A 174 -9.76 18.60 22.60
CA CYS A 174 -9.76 20.06 22.66
C CYS A 174 -10.14 20.70 21.33
N THR A 175 -10.67 21.93 21.40
CA THR A 175 -10.88 22.82 20.26
C THR A 175 -9.80 23.88 20.24
N GLU A 176 -9.47 24.39 19.05
CA GLU A 176 -8.57 25.55 18.94
C GLU A 176 -9.25 26.80 19.50
N VAL A 177 -8.47 27.68 20.13
CA VAL A 177 -8.91 29.04 20.42
C VAL A 177 -8.67 29.90 19.18
N PRO A 178 -9.68 30.60 18.63
CA PRO A 178 -9.51 31.40 17.42
C PRO A 178 -8.43 32.49 17.57
N GLY A 179 -7.76 32.81 16.46
CA GLY A 179 -6.75 33.88 16.40
C GLY A 179 -5.30 33.43 16.52
N GLY A 180 -5.05 32.11 16.47
CA GLY A 180 -3.70 31.54 16.39
C GLY A 180 -2.94 31.92 15.11
N ALA A 181 -1.62 31.82 15.16
CA ALA A 181 -0.78 31.96 13.97
C ALA A 181 -0.91 30.72 13.08
N ARG A 182 -0.83 30.89 11.76
CA ARG A 182 -0.99 29.81 10.77
C ARG A 182 0.00 28.64 10.95
N GLN A 183 1.20 28.90 11.46
CA GLN A 183 2.20 27.87 11.77
C GLN A 183 1.91 27.09 13.06
N GLY A 184 1.01 27.60 13.91
CA GLY A 184 0.52 26.92 15.10
C GLY A 184 -0.77 26.13 14.88
N ASP A 185 -1.36 26.22 13.68
CA ASP A 185 -2.55 25.44 13.31
C ASP A 185 -2.21 23.93 13.35
N PRO A 186 -2.96 23.09 14.08
CA PRO A 186 -2.72 21.66 14.13
C PRO A 186 -2.71 20.96 12.75
N VAL A 187 -3.40 21.51 11.75
CA VAL A 187 -3.37 21.01 10.37
C VAL A 187 -1.95 21.07 9.78
N SER A 188 -1.12 22.03 10.21
CA SER A 188 0.26 22.18 9.75
C SER A 188 1.18 21.02 10.16
N ALA A 189 0.75 20.16 11.09
CA ALA A 189 1.48 18.94 11.46
C ALA A 189 1.45 17.87 10.34
N PHE A 190 0.52 17.99 9.39
CA PHE A 190 0.35 17.08 8.27
C PHE A 190 0.94 17.69 7.00
N ASP A 191 1.76 16.93 6.26
CA ASP A 191 2.39 17.38 5.02
C ASP A 191 1.41 17.30 3.83
N LEU A 192 0.37 18.13 3.88
CA LEU A 192 -0.66 18.17 2.84
C LEU A 192 -0.12 18.71 1.52
N THR A 193 0.90 19.59 1.54
CA THR A 193 1.53 20.10 0.33
C THR A 193 2.18 18.99 -0.49
N SER A 194 2.98 18.13 0.13
CA SER A 194 3.59 16.99 -0.57
C SER A 194 2.52 16.01 -1.08
N LEU A 195 1.48 15.73 -0.29
CA LEU A 195 0.38 14.85 -0.72
C LEU A 195 -0.40 15.41 -1.91
N THR A 196 -0.71 16.72 -1.93
CA THR A 196 -1.35 17.38 -3.07
C THR A 196 -0.53 17.21 -4.35
N LEU A 197 0.79 17.41 -4.29
CA LEU A 197 1.68 17.19 -5.44
C LEU A 197 1.69 15.73 -5.90
N GLU A 198 1.67 14.76 -4.96
CA GLU A 198 1.60 13.34 -5.30
C GLU A 198 0.27 12.96 -5.96
N TYR A 199 -0.86 13.52 -5.51
CA TYR A 199 -2.16 13.32 -6.14
C TYR A 199 -2.22 13.92 -7.55
N HIS A 200 -1.73 15.15 -7.74
CA HIS A 200 -1.68 15.76 -9.07
C HIS A 200 -0.82 14.92 -10.03
N ALA A 201 0.38 14.51 -9.63
CA ALA A 201 1.25 13.68 -10.46
C ALA A 201 0.63 12.32 -10.79
N PHE A 202 -0.13 11.73 -9.85
CA PHE A 202 -0.87 10.50 -10.10
C PHE A 202 -1.98 10.73 -11.14
N THR A 203 -2.81 11.75 -10.95
CA THR A 203 -3.93 12.08 -11.83
C THR A 203 -3.43 12.40 -13.24
N GLU A 204 -2.46 13.30 -13.40
CA GLU A 204 -1.88 13.65 -14.71
C GLU A 204 -1.36 12.42 -15.46
N ARG A 205 -0.65 11.52 -14.76
CA ARG A 205 -0.14 10.30 -15.38
C ARG A 205 -1.26 9.39 -15.87
N TYR A 206 -2.26 9.15 -15.04
CA TYR A 206 -3.25 8.11 -15.29
C TYR A 206 -4.46 8.59 -16.10
N GLU A 207 -4.72 9.89 -16.18
CA GLU A 207 -5.71 10.43 -17.13
C GLU A 207 -5.31 10.14 -18.59
N THR A 208 -4.02 10.21 -18.93
CA THR A 208 -3.56 9.81 -20.28
C THR A 208 -3.80 8.33 -20.61
N VAL A 209 -3.90 7.48 -19.58
CA VAL A 209 -4.26 6.06 -19.72
C VAL A 209 -5.75 5.93 -19.99
N LEU A 210 -6.61 6.76 -19.38
CA LEU A 210 -8.05 6.80 -19.69
C LEU A 210 -8.29 7.18 -21.14
N ASP A 211 -7.57 8.17 -21.68
CA ASP A 211 -7.67 8.54 -23.09
C ASP A 211 -7.31 7.36 -24.01
N SER A 212 -6.26 6.63 -23.67
CA SER A 212 -5.82 5.44 -24.42
C SER A 212 -6.80 4.27 -24.31
N LEU A 213 -7.44 4.11 -23.15
CA LEU A 213 -8.52 3.16 -22.89
C LEU A 213 -9.74 3.47 -23.77
N ASP A 214 -10.16 4.73 -23.82
CA ASP A 214 -11.32 5.19 -24.60
C ASP A 214 -11.09 5.04 -26.10
N ALA A 215 -9.84 5.24 -26.54
CA ALA A 215 -9.44 5.00 -27.92
C ALA A 215 -9.25 3.51 -28.29
N GLY A 216 -9.36 2.58 -27.32
CA GLY A 216 -9.16 1.14 -27.55
C GLY A 216 -7.73 0.75 -27.90
N LEU A 217 -6.74 1.55 -27.48
CA LEU A 217 -5.33 1.40 -27.88
C LEU A 217 -4.49 0.53 -26.92
N ILE A 218 -5.13 -0.10 -25.93
CA ILE A 218 -4.44 -0.89 -24.90
C ILE A 218 -4.51 -2.38 -25.23
N SER A 219 -3.37 -2.97 -25.53
CA SER A 219 -3.22 -4.43 -25.69
C SER A 219 -3.33 -5.18 -24.35
N PRO A 220 -3.61 -6.50 -24.34
CA PRO A 220 -3.62 -7.29 -23.11
C PRO A 220 -2.32 -7.20 -22.29
N ALA A 221 -1.15 -7.16 -22.96
CA ALA A 221 0.14 -7.00 -22.29
C ALA A 221 0.27 -5.64 -21.58
N GLN A 222 -0.15 -4.57 -22.25
CA GLN A 222 -0.21 -3.23 -21.63
C GLN A 222 -1.25 -3.18 -20.52
N ALA A 223 -2.40 -3.83 -20.66
CA ALA A 223 -3.42 -3.87 -19.62
C ALA A 223 -2.91 -4.51 -18.33
N LEU A 224 -2.25 -5.68 -18.43
CA LEU A 224 -1.66 -6.35 -17.27
C LEU A 224 -0.61 -5.48 -16.58
N ARG A 225 0.28 -4.87 -17.38
CA ARG A 225 1.32 -3.97 -16.86
C ARG A 225 0.69 -2.76 -16.15
N THR A 226 -0.13 -2.00 -16.87
CA THR A 226 -0.73 -0.75 -16.40
C THR A 226 -1.60 -0.97 -15.17
N ARG A 227 -2.45 -2.00 -15.14
CA ARG A 227 -3.29 -2.30 -13.98
C ARG A 227 -2.47 -2.65 -12.74
N THR A 228 -1.39 -3.42 -12.90
CA THR A 228 -0.51 -3.79 -11.79
C THR A 228 0.29 -2.59 -11.28
N GLU A 229 0.86 -1.79 -12.18
CA GLU A 229 1.60 -0.56 -11.82
C GLU A 229 0.68 0.49 -11.16
N LEU A 230 -0.54 0.64 -11.67
CA LEU A 230 -1.58 1.48 -11.08
C LEU A 230 -1.87 1.07 -9.64
N ARG A 231 -2.11 -0.23 -9.40
CA ARG A 231 -2.34 -0.75 -8.05
C ARG A 231 -1.16 -0.47 -7.13
N VAL A 232 0.07 -0.65 -7.63
CA VAL A 232 1.29 -0.35 -6.86
C VAL A 232 1.40 1.13 -6.52
N ALA A 233 1.13 2.01 -7.47
CA ALA A 233 1.17 3.46 -7.26
C ALA A 233 0.10 3.91 -6.25
N TRP A 234 -1.13 3.42 -6.40
CA TRP A 234 -2.25 3.79 -5.53
C TRP A 234 -2.07 3.31 -4.09
N ARG A 235 -1.49 2.12 -3.88
CA ARG A 235 -1.28 1.51 -2.54
C ARG A 235 -0.54 2.42 -1.57
N ARG A 236 0.28 3.35 -2.07
CA ARG A 236 1.02 4.29 -1.24
C ARG A 236 0.11 5.29 -0.52
N PHE A 237 -0.98 5.74 -1.14
CA PHE A 237 -1.84 6.78 -0.57
C PHE A 237 -2.49 6.36 0.75
N PRO A 238 -3.16 5.18 0.87
CA PRO A 238 -3.68 4.74 2.16
C PRO A 238 -2.62 4.53 3.26
N GLU A 239 -1.33 4.47 2.89
CA GLU A 239 -0.22 4.31 3.83
C GLU A 239 0.37 5.66 4.30
N THR A 240 0.22 6.71 3.50
CA THR A 240 0.85 8.03 3.75
C THR A 240 -0.13 9.16 4.00
N ASP A 241 -1.35 9.07 3.45
CA ASP A 241 -2.41 10.04 3.65
C ASP A 241 -3.08 9.81 5.02
N PRO A 242 -3.12 10.83 5.91
CA PRO A 242 -3.72 10.73 7.25
C PRO A 242 -5.25 10.64 7.27
N ASP A 243 -5.88 10.67 6.09
CA ASP A 243 -7.33 10.63 5.90
C ASP A 243 -8.06 11.72 6.69
N LEU A 244 -7.62 12.98 6.55
CA LEU A 244 -8.25 14.07 7.29
C LEU A 244 -9.71 14.27 6.84
N PRO A 245 -10.58 14.74 7.76
CA PRO A 245 -11.89 15.25 7.41
C PRO A 245 -11.85 16.36 6.35
N ALA A 246 -12.91 16.45 5.55
CA ALA A 246 -13.00 17.38 4.42
C ALA A 246 -12.84 18.85 4.82
N GLU A 247 -13.29 19.21 6.02
CA GLU A 247 -13.22 20.56 6.59
C GLU A 247 -11.80 21.03 6.88
N LEU A 248 -10.85 20.10 7.01
CA LEU A 248 -9.44 20.37 7.31
C LEU A 248 -8.54 20.30 6.07
N LEU A 249 -9.11 19.95 4.92
CA LEU A 249 -8.37 19.78 3.68
C LEU A 249 -8.34 21.07 2.84
N PRO A 250 -7.29 21.28 2.03
CA PRO A 250 -7.25 22.35 1.03
C PRO A 250 -8.43 22.26 0.06
N SER A 251 -8.82 23.40 -0.52
CA SER A 251 -9.90 23.45 -1.52
C SER A 251 -9.57 22.73 -2.83
N ASP A 252 -8.29 22.58 -3.14
CA ASP A 252 -7.71 21.91 -4.31
C ASP A 252 -7.29 20.46 -3.99
N TRP A 253 -7.93 19.82 -3.01
CA TRP A 253 -7.59 18.46 -2.61
C TRP A 253 -8.06 17.40 -3.63
N ASP A 254 -7.11 16.86 -4.38
CA ASP A 254 -7.36 15.99 -5.54
C ASP A 254 -7.68 14.52 -5.23
N ARG A 255 -7.68 14.10 -3.96
CA ARG A 255 -7.90 12.68 -3.57
C ARG A 255 -9.16 12.06 -4.22
N PRO A 256 -10.35 12.70 -4.22
CA PRO A 256 -11.54 12.11 -4.84
C PRO A 256 -11.38 11.92 -6.35
N ARG A 257 -10.72 12.87 -7.03
CA ARG A 257 -10.46 12.78 -8.47
C ARG A 257 -9.48 11.65 -8.78
N ALA A 258 -8.37 11.59 -8.04
CA ALA A 258 -7.36 10.54 -8.19
C ALA A 258 -7.96 9.14 -7.94
N GLN A 259 -8.83 9.01 -6.93
CA GLN A 259 -9.55 7.76 -6.65
C GLN A 259 -10.46 7.37 -7.81
N GLN A 260 -11.22 8.31 -8.35
CA GLN A 260 -12.11 8.06 -9.48
C GLN A 260 -11.32 7.53 -10.69
N VAL A 261 -10.20 8.19 -11.03
CA VAL A 261 -9.30 7.76 -12.11
C VAL A 261 -8.75 6.36 -11.83
N PHE A 262 -8.31 6.11 -10.60
CA PHE A 262 -7.82 4.81 -10.17
C PHE A 262 -8.87 3.69 -10.38
N LEU A 263 -10.10 3.88 -9.87
CA LEU A 263 -11.16 2.87 -9.98
C LEU A 263 -11.57 2.64 -11.44
N GLN A 264 -11.70 3.72 -12.23
CA GLN A 264 -12.04 3.60 -13.64
C GLN A 264 -11.03 2.76 -14.43
N ILE A 265 -9.73 3.01 -14.24
CA ILE A 265 -8.70 2.25 -14.95
C ILE A 265 -8.61 0.83 -14.41
N TYR A 266 -8.63 0.68 -13.08
CA TYR A 266 -8.57 -0.62 -12.43
C TYR A 266 -9.68 -1.51 -12.99
N ASP A 267 -10.95 -1.15 -12.81
CA ASP A 267 -12.09 -1.99 -13.22
C ASP A 267 -12.09 -2.26 -14.73
N ARG A 268 -11.83 -1.26 -15.58
CA ARG A 268 -11.87 -1.42 -17.04
C ARG A 268 -10.73 -2.27 -17.61
N LEU A 269 -9.55 -2.27 -16.98
CA LEU A 269 -8.42 -3.08 -17.46
C LEU A 269 -8.47 -4.54 -16.99
N GLY A 270 -9.32 -4.86 -16.02
CA GLY A 270 -9.43 -6.20 -15.43
C GLY A 270 -9.52 -7.33 -16.47
N PRO A 271 -10.50 -7.31 -17.40
CA PRO A 271 -10.66 -8.37 -18.38
C PRO A 271 -9.46 -8.56 -19.32
N LEU A 272 -8.86 -7.47 -19.82
CA LEU A 272 -7.70 -7.53 -20.71
C LEU A 272 -6.43 -7.99 -19.97
N ALA A 273 -6.27 -7.55 -18.73
CA ALA A 273 -5.16 -7.97 -17.87
C ALA A 273 -5.26 -9.46 -17.52
N GLU A 274 -6.46 -9.93 -17.16
CA GLU A 274 -6.73 -11.35 -16.93
C GLU A 274 -6.41 -12.18 -18.17
N LEU A 275 -6.87 -11.75 -19.35
CA LEU A 275 -6.59 -12.43 -20.61
C LEU A 275 -5.07 -12.64 -20.80
N ARG A 276 -4.27 -11.60 -20.56
CA ARG A 276 -2.81 -11.71 -20.65
C ARG A 276 -2.23 -12.66 -19.60
N PHE A 277 -2.71 -12.57 -18.36
CA PHE A 277 -2.28 -13.46 -17.28
C PHE A 277 -2.53 -14.93 -17.67
N ARG A 278 -3.75 -15.24 -18.13
CA ARG A 278 -4.13 -16.57 -18.64
C ARG A 278 -3.28 -17.01 -19.82
N GLN A 279 -3.03 -16.14 -20.80
CA GLN A 279 -2.17 -16.44 -21.95
C GLN A 279 -0.78 -16.91 -21.50
N ILE A 280 -0.18 -16.22 -20.53
CA ILE A 280 1.15 -16.59 -20.00
C ILE A 280 1.08 -17.90 -19.23
N LEU A 281 0.09 -18.09 -18.37
CA LEU A 281 -0.07 -19.34 -17.61
C LEU A 281 -0.26 -20.54 -18.55
N ALA A 282 -1.09 -20.40 -19.58
CA ALA A 282 -1.40 -21.47 -20.53
C ALA A 282 -0.17 -21.99 -21.28
N THR A 283 0.88 -21.16 -21.44
CA THR A 283 2.16 -21.61 -22.02
C THR A 283 2.95 -22.59 -21.15
N VAL A 284 2.54 -22.78 -19.90
CA VAL A 284 3.21 -23.67 -18.92
C VAL A 284 2.22 -24.69 -18.35
N SER A 285 1.00 -24.27 -18.04
CA SER A 285 -0.09 -25.11 -17.55
C SER A 285 -1.45 -24.54 -17.99
N PRO A 286 -2.10 -25.14 -19.00
CA PRO A 286 -3.43 -24.75 -19.44
C PRO A 286 -4.50 -24.86 -18.35
N GLU A 287 -4.42 -25.89 -17.50
CA GLU A 287 -5.36 -26.10 -16.40
C GLU A 287 -5.33 -24.97 -15.38
N LEU A 288 -4.13 -24.48 -15.03
CA LEU A 288 -3.99 -23.34 -14.12
C LEU A 288 -4.45 -22.03 -14.76
N ALA A 289 -4.36 -21.90 -16.09
CA ALA A 289 -4.80 -20.68 -16.77
C ALA A 289 -6.31 -20.43 -16.59
N GLU A 290 -7.13 -21.49 -16.57
CA GLU A 290 -8.58 -21.37 -16.38
C GLU A 290 -8.98 -20.90 -14.97
N LEU A 291 -8.06 -21.00 -14.00
CA LEU A 291 -8.31 -20.60 -12.61
C LEU A 291 -8.04 -19.12 -12.35
N ALA A 292 -7.29 -18.43 -13.22
CA ALA A 292 -6.95 -17.03 -13.02
C ALA A 292 -8.15 -16.12 -13.31
N SER A 293 -8.46 -15.23 -12.37
CA SER A 293 -9.61 -14.32 -12.46
C SER A 293 -9.24 -12.94 -11.94
N HIS A 294 -9.68 -11.87 -12.60
CA HIS A 294 -9.62 -10.52 -12.04
C HIS A 294 -10.80 -10.27 -11.10
N HIS A 295 -10.67 -9.20 -10.31
CA HIS A 295 -11.75 -8.67 -9.49
C HIS A 295 -11.89 -7.18 -9.72
N ASP A 296 -13.11 -6.72 -9.94
CA ASP A 296 -13.44 -5.30 -9.93
C ASP A 296 -13.81 -4.84 -8.51
N SER A 297 -13.99 -3.54 -8.36
CA SER A 297 -14.39 -2.90 -7.11
C SER A 297 -15.68 -3.47 -6.51
N THR A 298 -16.63 -3.88 -7.36
CA THR A 298 -17.92 -4.43 -6.92
C THR A 298 -17.76 -5.84 -6.35
N ALA A 299 -17.05 -6.71 -7.05
CA ALA A 299 -16.76 -8.06 -6.60
C ALA A 299 -15.99 -8.06 -5.26
N ILE A 300 -15.00 -7.17 -5.10
CA ILE A 300 -14.26 -7.04 -3.84
C ILE A 300 -15.17 -6.57 -2.70
N ALA A 301 -16.08 -5.63 -2.96
CA ALA A 301 -17.04 -5.16 -1.95
C ALA A 301 -17.99 -6.28 -1.48
N GLU A 302 -18.53 -7.07 -2.42
CA GLU A 302 -19.38 -8.23 -2.09
C GLU A 302 -18.63 -9.28 -1.28
N LEU A 303 -17.39 -9.56 -1.67
CA LEU A 303 -16.53 -10.51 -0.97
C LEU A 303 -16.18 -10.03 0.43
N TYR A 304 -15.82 -8.77 0.59
CA TYR A 304 -15.58 -8.17 1.90
C TYR A 304 -16.82 -8.22 2.80
N ALA A 305 -18.01 -7.94 2.25
CA ALA A 305 -19.27 -8.08 2.97
C ALA A 305 -19.53 -9.54 3.41
N SER A 306 -19.19 -10.52 2.56
CA SER A 306 -19.39 -11.95 2.84
C SER A 306 -18.50 -12.50 3.97
N LEU A 307 -17.39 -11.83 4.31
CA LEU A 307 -16.51 -12.26 5.40
C LEU A 307 -17.21 -12.20 6.77
N GLY A 308 -18.24 -11.36 6.94
CA GLY A 308 -19.00 -11.26 8.20
C GLY A 308 -18.09 -11.03 9.42
N ASP A 309 -18.19 -11.91 10.42
CA ASP A 309 -17.35 -11.88 11.64
C ASP A 309 -15.98 -12.57 11.47
N ARG A 310 -15.69 -13.20 10.32
CA ARG A 310 -14.37 -13.79 10.00
C ARG A 310 -13.36 -12.76 9.52
N ARG A 311 -13.60 -11.48 9.80
CA ARG A 311 -12.60 -10.42 9.58
C ARG A 311 -11.36 -10.79 10.39
N ALA A 312 -10.21 -10.79 9.73
CA ALA A 312 -8.96 -11.18 10.35
C ALA A 312 -8.74 -10.29 11.60
N HIS A 313 -8.66 -10.93 12.77
CA HIS A 313 -8.27 -10.23 13.99
C HIS A 313 -6.75 -10.07 13.98
N GLY A 314 -6.24 -9.03 13.32
CA GLY A 314 -5.01 -8.27 13.61
C GLY A 314 -3.67 -8.96 13.89
N ASP A 315 -3.52 -10.28 13.73
CA ASP A 315 -2.33 -11.01 14.20
C ASP A 315 -1.82 -12.11 13.24
N THR A 316 -2.08 -11.96 11.94
CA THR A 316 -1.45 -12.84 10.94
C THR A 316 0.05 -12.55 10.78
N PRO A 317 0.88 -13.54 10.39
CA PRO A 317 2.28 -13.30 10.04
C PRO A 317 2.45 -12.21 8.98
N PHE A 318 1.47 -12.05 8.08
CA PHE A 318 1.42 -10.96 7.11
C PHE A 318 1.21 -9.60 7.77
N GLU A 319 0.27 -9.47 8.71
CA GLU A 319 0.04 -8.23 9.45
C GLU A 319 1.21 -7.86 10.34
N GLN A 320 1.84 -8.85 10.98
CA GLN A 320 3.07 -8.65 11.74
C GLN A 320 4.20 -8.19 10.81
N ALA A 321 4.36 -8.78 9.63
CA ALA A 321 5.34 -8.35 8.63
C ALA A 321 5.03 -6.97 8.03
N ALA A 322 3.77 -6.64 7.77
CA ALA A 322 3.34 -5.34 7.26
C ALA A 322 3.42 -4.24 8.32
N ARG A 323 3.13 -4.56 9.59
CA ARG A 323 3.32 -3.67 10.74
C ARG A 323 4.82 -3.46 10.98
N ALA A 324 5.63 -4.52 10.95
CA ALA A 324 7.08 -4.44 11.04
C ALA A 324 7.68 -3.62 9.89
N ARG A 325 7.22 -3.81 8.65
CA ARG A 325 7.62 -3.00 7.50
C ARG A 325 7.28 -1.53 7.67
N ARG A 326 6.05 -1.21 8.10
CA ARG A 326 5.64 0.17 8.40
C ARG A 326 6.50 0.77 9.53
N LEU A 327 6.81 0.00 10.58
CA LEU A 327 7.73 0.41 11.65
C LEU A 327 9.14 0.67 11.11
N ASP A 328 9.68 -0.20 10.26
CA ASP A 328 11.01 -0.07 9.65
C ASP A 328 11.10 1.13 8.70
N GLU A 329 10.09 1.35 7.85
CA GLU A 329 10.04 2.48 6.91
C GLU A 329 9.91 3.83 7.64
N VAL A 330 9.08 3.90 8.68
CA VAL A 330 8.98 5.08 9.55
C VAL A 330 10.29 5.35 10.31
N THR A 331 11.02 4.30 10.67
CA THR A 331 12.32 4.41 11.36
C THR A 331 13.45 4.84 10.40
N ARG A 332 13.42 4.37 9.14
CA ARG A 332 14.41 4.72 8.10
C ARG A 332 14.22 6.09 7.48
N SER A 333 12.99 6.61 7.38
CA SER A 333 12.72 7.96 6.85
C SER A 333 13.31 9.09 7.72
N LYS A 334 13.91 8.79 8.87
CA LYS A 334 14.46 9.77 9.83
C LYS A 334 15.89 9.47 10.30
N SER A 335 16.59 8.53 9.64
CA SER A 335 18.07 8.38 9.77
C SER A 335 18.76 9.03 8.59
#